data_AF-A0A438DWV1-F1
#
_entry.id   AF-A0A438DWV1-F1
#
_cell.length_a   1.000
_cell.length_b   1.000
_cell.length_c   1.000
_cell.angle_alpha   90.00
_cell.angle_beta   90.00
_cell.angle_gamma   90.00
#
_symmetry.space_group_name_H-M   'P 1'
#
loop_
_entity.id
_entity.type
_entity.pdbx_description
1 polymer ?
#
loop_
_entity_poly.entity_id
_entity_poly.type
_entity_poly.pdbx_seq_one_letter_code
_entity_poly.pdbx_strand_id
1 'polypeptide(L)'
;MAMVMIFSGGYGVATGGPLAWGLCYNKEMSPSKSYCDDDYKYTYPCTPGVEYFGRGALPIYWNYNYGEAGEALKVDLLNHPEYIEQNATLAFQAAIWRWMTPVKKQQPSAHDVFVGTWKPTKNDTLAKRIPGFGATMNVLYGDSVCGQGDVDSMNNIVSTTSTTLT
;
A
#
# COMPACT_ATOMS: atom_id res chain seq x y z
N MET A 1 -16.33 -0.06 0.96
CA MET A 1 -14.99 -0.52 0.53
C MET A 1 -14.05 -0.26 1.69
N ALA A 2 -13.71 -1.30 2.46
CA ALA A 2 -12.74 -1.14 3.56
C ALA A 2 -11.34 -1.15 2.93
N MET A 3 -10.69 0.01 2.88
CA MET A 3 -9.29 0.09 2.46
C MET A 3 -8.42 -0.59 3.53
N VAL A 4 -7.45 -1.38 3.10
CA VAL A 4 -6.51 -2.05 4.01
C VAL A 4 -5.52 -1.00 4.51
N MET A 5 -5.78 -0.43 5.67
CA MET A 5 -5.04 0.70 6.23
C MET A 5 -3.91 0.17 7.12
N ILE A 6 -2.64 0.36 6.72
CA ILE A 6 -1.47 -0.09 7.50
C ILE A 6 -1.14 0.87 8.64
N PHE A 7 -1.42 2.17 8.47
CA PHE A 7 -1.10 3.17 9.48
C PHE A 7 -2.15 3.18 10.60
N SER A 8 -2.06 2.19 11.49
CA SER A 8 -2.82 2.11 12.73
C SER A 8 -2.01 2.69 13.89
N GLY A 9 -2.60 3.64 14.63
CA GLY A 9 -2.00 4.22 15.85
C GLY A 9 -2.48 3.56 17.13
N GLY A 10 -3.29 2.51 17.03
CA GLY A 10 -3.91 1.86 18.18
C GLY A 10 -2.90 1.10 19.02
N TYR A 11 -3.00 1.27 20.34
CA TYR A 11 -2.24 0.56 21.36
C TYR A 11 -3.21 -0.13 22.34
N GLY A 12 -2.71 -1.02 23.19
CA GLY A 12 -3.56 -1.96 23.96
C GLY A 12 -4.65 -1.34 24.86
N VAL A 13 -4.54 -0.05 25.19
CA VAL A 13 -5.53 0.68 26.02
C VAL A 13 -6.15 1.88 25.29
N ALA A 14 -6.00 1.94 23.96
CA ALA A 14 -6.60 2.99 23.15
C ALA A 14 -8.13 2.92 23.23
N THR A 15 -8.79 4.07 23.25
CA THR A 15 -10.27 4.16 23.30
C THR A 15 -10.87 3.46 22.08
N GLY A 16 -11.79 2.51 22.28
CA GLY A 16 -12.34 1.68 21.19
C GLY A 16 -11.47 0.50 20.77
N GLY A 17 -10.34 0.26 21.45
CA GLY A 17 -9.39 -0.82 21.16
C GLY A 17 -8.39 -0.49 20.05
N PRO A 18 -7.33 -1.29 19.88
CA PRO A 18 -6.24 -1.00 18.94
C PRO A 18 -6.67 -0.97 17.47
N LEU A 19 -7.80 -1.59 17.13
CA LEU A 19 -8.29 -1.71 15.74
C LEU A 19 -9.15 -0.53 15.30
N ALA A 20 -9.56 0.35 16.21
CA ALA A 20 -10.39 1.53 15.90
C ALA A 20 -9.58 2.75 15.40
N TRP A 21 -8.25 2.63 15.34
CA TRP A 21 -7.32 3.75 15.09
C TRP A 21 -6.65 3.67 13.71
N GLY A 22 -7.38 3.20 12.69
CA GLY A 22 -6.94 3.27 11.30
C GLY A 22 -6.83 4.72 10.81
N LEU A 23 -5.91 4.99 9.86
CA LEU A 23 -5.57 6.34 9.37
C LEU A 23 -5.06 7.31 10.43
N CYS A 24 -4.55 6.80 11.56
CA CYS A 24 -3.98 7.66 12.59
C CYS A 24 -2.73 8.41 12.09
N TYR A 25 -1.99 7.81 11.14
CA TYR A 25 -0.86 8.45 10.49
C TYR A 25 -1.12 8.57 8.99
N ASN A 26 -0.66 9.68 8.41
CA ASN A 26 -0.67 9.93 6.96
C ASN A 26 0.69 9.67 6.30
N LYS A 27 1.70 9.25 7.08
CA LYS A 27 3.03 8.86 6.60
C LYS A 27 3.73 7.87 7.53
N GLU A 28 4.79 7.25 7.01
CA GLU A 28 5.70 6.39 7.74
C GLU A 28 6.48 7.19 8.80
N MET A 29 6.39 6.76 10.05
CA MET A 29 6.94 7.50 11.20
C MET A 29 8.46 7.32 11.36
N SER A 30 8.99 6.15 10.99
CA SER A 30 10.41 5.82 11.13
C SER A 30 10.96 5.13 9.86
N PRO A 31 11.12 5.88 8.75
CA PRO A 31 11.67 5.33 7.51
C PRO A 31 13.07 4.75 7.71
N SER A 32 13.28 3.52 7.25
CA SER A 32 14.60 2.86 7.31
C SER A 32 15.56 3.32 6.19
N LYS A 33 15.03 3.98 5.17
CA LYS A 33 15.73 4.47 3.97
C LYS A 33 14.90 5.54 3.26
N SER A 34 15.51 6.20 2.29
CA SER A 34 14.85 7.20 1.43
C SER A 34 13.93 6.59 0.37
N TYR A 35 13.95 5.26 0.18
CA TYR A 35 13.20 4.55 -0.87
C TYR A 35 13.43 5.12 -2.28
N CYS A 36 14.66 5.53 -2.57
CA CYS A 36 15.09 5.82 -3.94
C CYS A 36 15.61 4.52 -4.59
N ASP A 37 15.09 4.19 -5.77
CA ASP A 37 15.56 3.09 -6.61
C ASP A 37 16.22 3.65 -7.89
N ASP A 38 17.53 3.48 -7.98
CA ASP A 38 18.37 3.97 -9.08
C ASP A 38 18.12 3.21 -10.40
N ASP A 39 17.51 2.03 -10.36
CA ASP A 39 17.15 1.29 -11.58
C ASP A 39 16.14 2.09 -12.43
N TYR A 40 15.37 2.97 -11.80
CA TYR A 40 14.37 3.83 -12.44
C TYR A 40 14.89 5.24 -12.75
N LYS A 41 16.18 5.53 -12.61
CA LYS A 41 16.73 6.89 -12.76
C LYS A 41 16.46 7.56 -14.11
N TYR A 42 16.20 6.79 -15.16
CA TYR A 42 15.94 7.32 -16.51
C TYR A 42 14.46 7.64 -16.75
N THR A 43 13.54 7.05 -16.00
CA THR A 43 12.09 7.27 -16.13
C THR A 43 11.56 8.10 -14.97
N TYR A 44 11.98 7.77 -13.74
CA TYR A 44 11.58 8.42 -12.50
C TYR A 44 12.81 8.73 -11.65
N PRO A 45 13.65 9.70 -12.06
CA PRO A 45 14.84 10.08 -11.30
C PRO A 45 14.47 10.53 -9.89
N CYS A 46 15.25 10.09 -8.91
CA CYS A 46 15.09 10.58 -7.55
C CYS A 46 15.49 12.05 -7.46
N THR A 47 14.57 12.88 -6.98
CA THR A 47 14.80 14.31 -6.82
C THR A 47 15.72 14.56 -5.62
N PRO A 48 16.79 15.38 -5.76
CA PRO A 48 17.69 15.67 -4.64
C PRO A 48 16.97 16.24 -3.43
N GLY A 49 17.21 15.65 -2.25
CA GLY A 49 16.57 16.06 -0.99
C GLY A 49 15.14 15.56 -0.81
N VAL A 50 14.61 14.79 -1.75
CA VAL A 50 13.28 14.18 -1.68
C VAL A 50 13.39 12.72 -1.25
N GLU A 51 12.50 12.31 -0.35
CA GLU A 51 12.43 10.93 0.15
C GLU A 51 11.05 10.32 -0.15
N TYR A 52 11.03 9.06 -0.58
CA TYR A 52 9.87 8.34 -1.10
C TYR A 52 9.34 7.27 -0.12
N PHE A 53 9.42 7.55 1.18
CA PHE A 53 8.83 6.72 2.22
C PHE A 53 7.30 6.67 2.13
N GLY A 54 6.67 5.77 2.89
CA GLY A 54 5.24 5.52 2.81
C GLY A 54 4.40 6.76 3.13
N ARG A 55 3.53 7.21 2.21
CA ARG A 55 2.56 8.29 2.45
C ARG A 55 1.16 7.95 1.96
N GLY A 56 0.16 8.52 2.62
CA GLY A 56 -1.25 8.41 2.25
C GLY A 56 -2.00 7.29 2.97
N ALA A 57 -3.27 7.13 2.60
CA ALA A 57 -4.19 6.20 3.27
C ALA A 57 -3.92 4.73 2.93
N LEU A 58 -3.51 4.46 1.68
CA LEU A 58 -2.85 3.22 1.27
C LEU A 58 -1.42 3.62 0.87
N PRO A 59 -0.40 3.30 1.69
CA PRO A 59 0.90 3.93 1.55
C PRO A 59 1.55 3.61 0.21
N ILE A 60 2.03 4.66 -0.48
CA ILE A 60 2.88 4.51 -1.66
C ILE A 60 4.35 4.71 -1.27
N TYR A 61 5.20 3.85 -1.80
CA TYR A 61 6.65 3.83 -1.56
C TYR A 61 7.39 3.88 -2.88
N TRP A 62 8.64 4.33 -2.87
CA TRP A 62 9.54 4.33 -4.02
C TRP A 62 9.27 5.38 -5.10
N ASN A 63 10.35 5.99 -5.59
CA ASN A 63 10.35 7.03 -6.65
C ASN A 63 9.49 6.65 -7.87
N TYR A 64 9.56 5.41 -8.34
CA TYR A 64 8.79 4.98 -9.52
C TYR A 64 7.27 5.00 -9.27
N ASN A 65 6.78 4.62 -8.08
CA ASN A 65 5.35 4.68 -7.79
C ASN A 65 4.89 6.13 -7.60
N TYR A 66 5.71 7.00 -7.00
CA TYR A 66 5.39 8.43 -6.92
C TYR A 66 5.34 9.07 -8.32
N GLY A 67 6.25 8.68 -9.21
CA GLY A 67 6.24 9.10 -10.62
C GLY A 67 4.98 8.64 -11.36
N GLU A 68 4.69 7.35 -11.38
CA GLU A 68 3.51 6.79 -12.05
C GLU A 68 2.19 7.32 -11.47
N ALA A 69 2.08 7.42 -10.15
CA ALA A 69 0.92 8.03 -9.50
C ALA A 69 0.78 9.50 -9.88
N GLY A 70 1.89 10.23 -9.94
CA GLY A 70 1.91 11.64 -10.32
C GLY A 70 1.41 11.86 -11.75
N GLU A 71 1.85 11.02 -12.69
CA GLU A 71 1.38 11.04 -14.08
C GLU A 71 -0.12 10.72 -14.18
N ALA A 72 -0.59 9.69 -13.47
CA ALA A 72 -1.99 9.28 -13.49
C ALA A 72 -2.92 10.35 -12.87
N LEU A 73 -2.48 10.99 -11.79
CA LEU A 73 -3.24 12.01 -11.06
C LEU A 73 -3.01 13.43 -11.59
N LYS A 74 -2.06 13.61 -12.51
CA LYS A 74 -1.63 14.90 -13.06
C LYS A 74 -1.15 15.86 -11.98
N VAL A 75 -0.38 15.34 -11.02
CA VAL A 75 0.23 16.08 -9.91
C VAL A 75 1.70 15.68 -9.84
N ASP A 76 2.60 16.64 -9.64
CA ASP A 76 4.05 16.35 -9.57
C ASP A 76 4.43 15.71 -8.22
N LEU A 77 4.13 14.43 -8.07
CA LEU A 77 4.41 13.66 -6.87
C LEU A 77 5.87 13.17 -6.80
N LEU A 78 6.61 13.19 -7.90
CA LEU A 78 8.01 12.79 -7.93
C LEU A 78 8.90 13.86 -7.26
N ASN A 79 8.62 15.14 -7.51
CA ASN A 79 9.33 16.24 -6.87
C ASN A 79 8.66 16.72 -5.58
N HIS A 80 7.34 16.55 -5.45
CA HIS A 80 6.56 17.01 -4.29
C HIS A 80 5.72 15.88 -3.66
N PRO A 81 6.35 14.81 -3.13
CA PRO A 81 5.62 13.72 -2.48
C PRO A 81 4.85 14.17 -1.23
N GLU A 82 5.25 15.27 -0.60
CA GLU A 82 4.58 15.88 0.56
C GLU A 82 3.14 16.31 0.28
N TYR A 83 2.75 16.50 -0.98
CA TYR A 83 1.36 16.84 -1.33
C TYR A 83 0.36 15.78 -0.87
N ILE A 84 0.78 14.50 -0.82
CA ILE A 84 -0.04 13.41 -0.30
C ILE A 84 -0.32 13.58 1.20
N GLU A 85 0.62 14.13 1.98
CA GLU A 85 0.43 14.35 3.41
C GLU A 85 -0.49 15.55 3.68
N GLN A 86 -0.46 16.55 2.79
CA GLN A 86 -1.10 17.85 2.96
C GLN A 86 -2.54 17.89 2.43
N ASN A 87 -2.90 17.01 1.50
CA ASN A 87 -4.21 17.00 0.87
C ASN A 87 -4.89 15.62 0.99
N ALA A 88 -5.92 15.55 1.82
CA ALA A 88 -6.66 14.31 2.06
C ALA A 88 -7.29 13.73 0.79
N THR A 89 -7.84 14.56 -0.10
CA THR A 89 -8.42 14.11 -1.37
C THR A 89 -7.34 13.45 -2.23
N LEU A 90 -6.18 14.09 -2.35
CA LEU A 90 -5.04 13.54 -3.10
C LEU A 90 -4.52 12.25 -2.47
N ALA A 91 -4.49 12.16 -1.14
CA ALA A 91 -4.11 10.94 -0.43
C ALA A 91 -5.02 9.75 -0.74
N PHE A 92 -6.34 9.98 -0.81
CA PHE A 92 -7.30 8.95 -1.20
C PHE A 92 -7.24 8.63 -2.70
N GLN A 93 -6.97 9.63 -3.55
CA GLN A 93 -6.76 9.39 -4.99
C GLN A 93 -5.52 8.52 -5.24
N ALA A 94 -4.40 8.80 -4.57
CA ALA A 94 -3.19 7.98 -4.63
C ALA A 94 -3.44 6.57 -4.12
N ALA A 95 -4.23 6.44 -3.05
CA ALA A 95 -4.62 5.13 -2.55
C ALA A 95 -5.48 4.31 -3.53
N ILE A 96 -6.48 4.95 -4.15
CA ILE A 96 -7.31 4.29 -5.18
C ILE A 96 -6.44 3.91 -6.37
N TRP A 97 -5.54 4.79 -6.80
CA TRP A 97 -4.56 4.48 -7.85
C TRP A 97 -3.75 3.24 -7.50
N ARG A 98 -3.19 3.16 -6.28
CA ARG A 98 -2.40 2.00 -5.83
C ARG A 98 -3.22 0.71 -5.75
N TRP A 99 -4.52 0.82 -5.45
CA TRP A 99 -5.46 -0.30 -5.40
C TRP A 99 -5.85 -0.82 -6.79
N MET A 100 -6.01 0.09 -7.76
CA MET A 100 -6.43 -0.22 -9.13
C MET A 100 -5.27 -0.58 -10.06
N THR A 101 -4.04 -0.20 -9.72
CA THR A 101 -2.87 -0.33 -10.61
C THR A 101 -2.02 -1.55 -10.26
N PRO A 102 -1.78 -2.48 -11.19
CA PRO A 102 -0.82 -3.56 -10.99
C PRO A 102 0.62 -3.04 -11.02
N VAL A 103 1.38 -3.27 -9.95
CA VAL A 103 2.78 -2.77 -9.81
C VAL A 103 3.78 -3.60 -10.63
N LYS A 104 3.46 -4.86 -10.93
CA LYS A 104 4.32 -5.74 -11.73
C LYS A 104 3.51 -6.29 -12.91
N LYS A 105 4.13 -6.40 -14.08
CA LYS A 105 3.50 -6.87 -15.33
C LYS A 105 2.75 -8.21 -15.22
N GLN A 106 3.15 -9.08 -14.30
CA GLN A 106 2.54 -10.40 -14.08
C GLN A 106 1.66 -10.47 -12.82
N GLN A 107 1.47 -9.36 -12.11
CA GLN A 107 0.58 -9.29 -10.95
C GLN A 107 -0.77 -8.69 -11.38
N PRO A 108 -1.90 -9.14 -10.79
CA PRO A 108 -3.18 -8.44 -10.93
C PRO A 108 -3.21 -7.16 -10.08
N SER A 109 -4.22 -6.31 -10.30
CA SER A 109 -4.53 -5.23 -9.36
C SER A 109 -5.13 -5.81 -8.06
N ALA A 110 -5.01 -5.08 -6.95
CA ALA A 110 -5.67 -5.48 -5.71
C ALA A 110 -7.20 -5.51 -5.91
N HIS A 111 -7.73 -4.58 -6.71
CA HIS A 111 -9.13 -4.56 -7.14
C HIS A 111 -9.54 -5.88 -7.80
N ASP A 112 -8.82 -6.33 -8.84
CA ASP A 112 -9.20 -7.52 -9.60
C ASP A 112 -9.23 -8.80 -8.75
N VAL A 113 -8.28 -8.90 -7.81
CA VAL A 113 -8.27 -10.01 -6.85
C VAL A 113 -9.47 -9.93 -5.91
N PHE A 114 -9.76 -8.74 -5.40
CA PHE A 114 -10.81 -8.52 -4.42
C PHE A 114 -12.22 -8.74 -5.00
N VAL A 115 -12.47 -8.28 -6.24
CA VAL A 115 -13.76 -8.47 -6.92
C VAL A 115 -13.87 -9.83 -7.63
N GLY A 116 -12.82 -10.65 -7.61
CA GLY A 116 -12.82 -12.01 -8.17
C GLY A 116 -12.71 -12.08 -9.70
N THR A 117 -12.28 -11.01 -10.37
CA THR A 117 -12.04 -11.00 -11.82
C THR A 117 -10.69 -11.63 -12.19
N TRP A 118 -9.73 -11.61 -11.27
CA TRP A 118 -8.44 -12.27 -11.46
C TRP A 118 -8.56 -13.80 -11.44
N LYS A 119 -7.98 -14.45 -12.45
CA LYS A 119 -7.85 -15.90 -12.53
C LYS A 119 -6.41 -16.31 -12.25
N PRO A 120 -6.14 -17.09 -11.18
CA PRO A 120 -4.80 -17.56 -10.86
C PRO A 120 -4.18 -18.37 -12.00
N THR A 121 -2.92 -18.07 -12.31
CA THR A 121 -2.09 -18.88 -13.21
C THR A 121 -1.60 -20.13 -12.50
N LYS A 122 -0.95 -21.05 -13.24
CA LYS A 122 -0.29 -22.22 -12.65
C LYS A 122 0.78 -21.83 -11.62
N ASN A 123 1.51 -20.74 -11.85
CA ASN A 123 2.52 -20.26 -10.90
C ASN A 123 1.87 -19.72 -9.62
N ASP A 124 0.70 -19.10 -9.73
CA ASP A 124 -0.03 -18.59 -8.58
C ASP A 124 -0.54 -19.74 -7.70
N THR A 125 -1.13 -20.77 -8.31
CA THR A 125 -1.63 -21.94 -7.57
C THR A 125 -0.49 -22.73 -6.92
N LEU A 126 0.65 -22.91 -7.61
CA LEU A 126 1.86 -23.50 -7.03
C LEU A 126 2.41 -22.69 -5.86
N ALA A 127 2.34 -21.36 -5.94
CA ALA A 127 2.70 -20.44 -4.86
C ALA A 127 1.59 -20.26 -3.80
N LYS A 128 0.52 -21.07 -3.84
CA LYS A 128 -0.63 -21.03 -2.92
C LYS A 128 -1.35 -19.66 -2.88
N ARG A 129 -1.28 -18.88 -3.96
CA ARG A 129 -2.02 -17.63 -4.14
C ARG A 129 -3.42 -17.94 -4.67
N ILE A 130 -4.38 -18.01 -3.75
CA ILE A 130 -5.80 -18.33 -4.02
C ILE A 130 -6.63 -17.03 -3.93
N PRO A 131 -7.67 -16.84 -4.78
CA PRO A 131 -8.51 -15.64 -4.72
C PRO A 131 -9.10 -15.39 -3.33
N GLY A 132 -9.11 -14.13 -2.91
CA GLY A 132 -9.61 -13.70 -1.61
C GLY A 132 -8.74 -12.64 -0.95
N PHE A 133 -9.01 -12.38 0.33
CA PHE A 133 -8.33 -11.35 1.10
C PHE A 133 -6.82 -11.60 1.22
N GLY A 134 -6.40 -12.86 1.42
CA GLY A 134 -4.98 -13.23 1.48
C GLY A 134 -4.21 -12.90 0.20
N ALA A 135 -4.76 -13.19 -0.97
CA ALA A 135 -4.13 -12.81 -2.24
C ALA A 135 -4.15 -11.30 -2.47
N THR A 136 -5.19 -10.59 -2.00
CA THR A 136 -5.25 -9.13 -2.05
C THR A 136 -4.12 -8.52 -1.21
N MET A 137 -3.90 -9.03 0.01
CA MET A 137 -2.76 -8.65 0.86
C MET A 137 -1.42 -8.97 0.20
N ASN A 138 -1.31 -10.12 -0.46
CA ASN A 138 -0.08 -10.50 -1.16
C ASN A 138 0.28 -9.52 -2.29
N VAL A 139 -0.72 -9.05 -3.05
CA VAL A 139 -0.52 -8.03 -4.10
C VAL A 139 -0.07 -6.68 -3.53
N LEU A 140 -0.60 -6.29 -2.37
CA LEU A 140 -0.28 -5.00 -1.77
C LEU A 140 1.04 -5.03 -0.99
N TYR A 141 1.28 -6.10 -0.23
CA TYR A 141 2.28 -6.17 0.85
C TYR A 141 3.05 -7.49 0.89
N GLY A 142 3.08 -8.25 -0.22
CA GLY A 142 3.62 -9.61 -0.24
C GLY A 142 5.01 -9.75 0.39
N ASP A 143 5.90 -8.77 0.16
CA ASP A 143 7.27 -8.80 0.67
C ASP A 143 7.36 -8.63 2.20
N SER A 144 6.35 -8.03 2.84
CA SER A 144 6.37 -7.73 4.29
C SER A 144 5.42 -8.56 5.14
N VAL A 145 4.35 -9.13 4.56
CA VAL A 145 3.31 -9.86 5.32
C VAL A 145 3.08 -11.30 4.88
N CYS A 146 3.65 -11.74 3.75
CA CYS A 146 3.45 -13.09 3.23
C CYS A 146 4.72 -13.94 3.31
N GLY A 147 4.55 -15.27 3.44
CA GLY A 147 5.65 -16.24 3.39
C GLY A 147 6.53 -16.34 4.64
N GLN A 148 6.19 -15.61 5.71
CA GLN A 148 6.99 -15.50 6.94
C GLN A 148 6.33 -16.15 8.17
N GLY A 149 5.19 -16.83 7.99
CA GLY A 149 4.36 -17.34 9.09
C GLY A 149 3.51 -16.25 9.73
N ASP A 150 3.14 -16.44 11.00
CA ASP A 150 2.34 -15.48 11.75
C ASP A 150 3.21 -14.31 12.21
N VAL A 151 2.97 -13.15 11.60
CA VAL A 151 3.64 -11.89 11.91
C VAL A 151 2.62 -10.84 12.32
N ASP A 152 2.99 -9.97 13.27
CA ASP A 152 2.07 -8.96 13.83
C ASP A 152 1.51 -8.01 12.77
N SER A 153 2.31 -7.67 11.75
CA SER A 153 1.87 -6.85 10.61
C SER A 153 0.70 -7.48 9.85
N MET A 154 0.75 -8.81 9.61
CA MET A 154 -0.34 -9.56 9.00
C MET A 154 -1.56 -9.61 9.92
N ASN A 155 -1.35 -9.91 11.20
CA ASN A 155 -2.42 -10.06 12.18
C ASN A 155 -3.21 -8.75 12.38
N ASN A 156 -2.52 -7.61 12.40
CA ASN A 156 -3.16 -6.29 12.50
C ASN A 156 -4.07 -6.04 11.29
N ILE A 157 -3.60 -6.32 10.07
CA ILE A 157 -4.38 -6.13 8.84
C ILE A 157 -5.65 -7.02 8.84
N VAL A 158 -5.48 -8.30 9.17
CA VAL A 158 -6.59 -9.27 9.21
C VAL A 158 -7.60 -8.89 10.30
N SER A 159 -7.13 -8.42 11.45
CA SER A 159 -7.99 -8.06 12.58
C SER A 159 -8.79 -6.79 12.30
N THR A 160 -8.18 -5.75 11.75
CA THR A 160 -8.87 -4.49 11.41
C THR A 160 -9.95 -4.71 10.36
N THR A 161 -9.73 -5.60 9.39
CA THR A 161 -10.74 -5.92 8.37
C THR A 161 -11.91 -6.73 8.92
N SER A 162 -11.66 -7.66 9.85
CA SER A 162 -12.72 -8.39 10.55
C SER A 162 -13.64 -7.46 11.36
N THR A 163 -13.08 -6.50 12.10
CA THR A 163 -13.85 -5.56 12.93
C THR A 163 -14.63 -4.52 12.12
N THR A 164 -14.20 -4.20 10.89
CA THR A 164 -14.91 -3.22 10.03
C THR A 164 -16.11 -3.84 9.31
N LEU A 165 -16.21 -5.18 9.25
CA LEU A 165 -17.27 -5.92 8.56
C LEU A 165 -18.41 -6.38 9.48
N THR A 166 -18.33 -6.11 10.78
CA THR A 166 -19.38 -6.34 11.79
C THR A 166 -20.03 -5.03 12.20
#